data_AF-A0A3D4RNH2-F1
#
_entry.id   AF-A0A3D4RNH2-F1
#
_cell.length_a   1.000
_cell.length_b   1.000
_cell.length_c   1.000
_cell.angle_alpha   90.00
_cell.angle_beta   90.00
_cell.angle_gamma   90.00
#
_symmetry.space_group_name_H-M   'P 1'
#
loop_
_entity.id
_entity.type
_entity.pdbx_description
1 polymer ?
#
loop_
_entity_poly.entity_id
_entity_poly.type
_entity_poly.pdbx_seq_one_letter_code
_entity_poly.pdbx_strand_id
1 'polypeptide(L)'
;MGVIAKQSFRGTVVNYLGVVVGFLTTFFVLTRFLSPEEIGLARVLIDSAVIFVSLASLGTSSSILRFYPYFADGKSRDHGFFFLTTLIPFMGFLLFAFLYCIFHSSLQNLFAEKSPLFVNYYYFVLPIAFFLLYQTTFETHANVLMRIVFPKFVREVLTRILLLVVYLLYAFRVLDMDGFVLSLCAVYAVAALCNLVYLLCLGKISFRPDFSFLNRSLVLQWLSY
;
A
#
# COMPACT_ATOMS: atom_id res chain seq x y z
N MET A 1 -18.77 -20.44 12.90
CA MET A 1 -17.93 -20.80 11.73
C MET A 1 -18.46 -20.27 10.39
N GLY A 2 -19.78 -20.14 10.15
CA GLY A 2 -20.32 -19.70 8.84
C GLY A 2 -19.98 -18.27 8.38
N VAL A 3 -19.75 -17.33 9.31
CA VAL A 3 -19.37 -15.94 8.96
C VAL A 3 -17.98 -15.88 8.32
N ILE A 4 -17.04 -16.68 8.84
CA ILE A 4 -15.66 -16.77 8.32
C ILE A 4 -15.69 -17.40 6.92
N ALA A 5 -16.43 -18.49 6.73
CA ALA A 5 -16.58 -19.12 5.41
C ALA A 5 -17.17 -18.15 4.35
N LYS A 6 -18.19 -17.36 4.74
CA LYS A 6 -18.79 -16.35 3.85
C LYS A 6 -17.83 -15.21 3.51
N GLN A 7 -16.97 -14.80 4.45
CA GLN A 7 -15.95 -13.79 4.21
C GLN A 7 -14.81 -14.30 3.33
N SER A 8 -14.32 -15.51 3.59
CA SER A 8 -13.30 -16.15 2.76
C SER A 8 -13.80 -16.35 1.32
N PHE A 9 -15.04 -16.82 1.14
CA PHE A 9 -15.64 -16.97 -0.19
C PHE A 9 -15.72 -15.64 -0.94
N ARG A 10 -16.25 -14.59 -0.29
CA ARG A 10 -16.29 -13.24 -0.89
C ARG A 10 -14.90 -12.70 -1.21
N GLY A 11 -13.92 -12.93 -0.33
CA GLY A 11 -12.53 -12.56 -0.56
C GLY A 11 -11.87 -13.30 -1.72
N THR A 12 -12.26 -14.55 -1.97
CA THR A 12 -11.80 -15.33 -3.14
C THR A 12 -12.43 -14.79 -4.42
N VAL A 13 -13.73 -14.50 -4.44
CA VAL A 13 -14.42 -13.90 -5.60
C VAL A 13 -13.77 -12.58 -6.00
N VAL A 14 -13.49 -11.71 -5.03
CA VAL A 14 -12.78 -10.43 -5.27
C VAL A 14 -11.40 -10.67 -5.87
N ASN A 15 -10.66 -11.68 -5.41
CA ASN A 15 -9.35 -12.00 -5.94
C ASN A 15 -9.43 -12.45 -7.41
N TYR A 16 -10.39 -13.33 -7.74
CA TYR A 16 -10.60 -13.78 -9.12
C TYR A 16 -10.99 -12.62 -10.05
N LEU A 17 -11.86 -11.71 -9.59
CA LEU A 17 -12.19 -10.50 -10.35
C LEU A 17 -10.95 -9.64 -10.60
N GLY A 18 -10.11 -9.43 -9.57
CA GLY A 18 -8.85 -8.72 -9.73
C GLY A 18 -7.92 -9.38 -10.75
N VAL A 19 -7.80 -10.70 -10.71
CA VAL A 19 -7.00 -11.46 -11.70
C VAL A 19 -7.54 -11.26 -13.12
N VAL A 20 -8.85 -11.36 -13.33
CA VAL A 20 -9.46 -11.14 -14.66
C VAL A 20 -9.22 -9.71 -15.14
N VAL A 21 -9.44 -8.71 -14.30
CA VAL A 21 -9.18 -7.31 -14.66
C VAL A 21 -7.70 -7.11 -15.00
N GLY A 22 -6.79 -7.61 -14.17
CA GLY A 22 -5.35 -7.48 -14.40
C GLY A 22 -4.89 -8.20 -15.68
N PHE A 23 -5.45 -9.38 -15.96
CA PHE A 23 -5.19 -10.09 -17.22
C PHE A 23 -5.63 -9.25 -18.42
N LEU A 24 -6.84 -8.68 -18.38
CA LEU A 24 -7.34 -7.81 -19.46
C LEU A 24 -6.47 -6.57 -19.63
N THR A 25 -6.08 -5.91 -18.53
CA THR A 25 -5.18 -4.76 -18.57
C THR A 25 -3.85 -5.10 -19.24
N THR A 26 -3.22 -6.20 -18.82
CA THR A 26 -1.90 -6.58 -19.32
C THR A 26 -1.92 -7.05 -20.78
N PHE A 27 -2.85 -7.94 -21.14
CA PHE A 27 -2.86 -8.56 -22.47
C PHE A 27 -3.52 -7.72 -23.56
N PHE A 28 -4.46 -6.84 -23.22
CA PHE A 28 -5.17 -6.03 -24.22
C PHE A 28 -4.74 -4.57 -24.23
N VAL A 29 -4.43 -3.99 -23.07
CA VAL A 29 -4.10 -2.55 -22.99
C VAL A 29 -2.60 -2.35 -23.08
N LEU A 30 -1.83 -2.94 -22.15
CA LEU A 30 -0.39 -2.72 -22.05
C LEU A 30 0.35 -3.17 -23.31
N THR A 31 0.16 -4.41 -23.77
CA THR A 31 0.87 -4.96 -24.95
C THR A 31 0.49 -4.29 -26.28
N ARG A 32 -0.69 -3.67 -26.37
CA ARG A 32 -1.19 -3.11 -27.64
C ARG A 32 -0.99 -1.61 -27.76
N PHE A 33 -0.98 -0.88 -26.65
CA PHE A 33 -1.01 0.58 -26.65
C PHE A 33 0.23 1.24 -26.04
N LEU A 34 1.00 0.54 -25.19
CA LEU A 34 2.20 1.11 -24.56
C LEU A 34 3.47 0.49 -25.13
N SER A 35 4.55 1.27 -25.13
CA SER A 35 5.87 0.78 -25.53
C SER A 35 6.46 -0.14 -24.45
N PRO A 36 7.33 -1.10 -24.81
CA PRO A 36 8.00 -1.96 -23.82
C PRO A 36 8.77 -1.17 -22.75
N GLU A 37 9.27 0.00 -23.11
CA GLU A 37 10.03 0.90 -22.24
C GLU A 37 9.15 1.56 -21.18
N GLU A 38 7.95 2.01 -21.56
CA GLU A 38 6.96 2.59 -20.64
C GLU A 38 6.41 1.56 -19.66
N ILE A 39 6.13 0.35 -20.17
CA ILE A 39 5.70 -0.78 -19.35
C ILE A 39 6.81 -1.14 -18.35
N GLY A 40 8.05 -1.17 -18.82
CA GLY A 40 9.24 -1.39 -17.99
C GLY A 40 9.34 -0.34 -16.89
N LEU A 41 9.22 0.94 -17.22
CA LEU A 41 9.25 2.04 -16.27
C LEU A 41 8.18 1.89 -15.17
N ALA A 42 6.91 1.74 -15.56
CA ALA A 42 5.80 1.63 -14.61
C ALA A 42 5.98 0.42 -13.67
N ARG A 43 6.40 -0.72 -14.23
CA ARG A 43 6.65 -1.93 -13.45
C ARG A 43 7.81 -1.75 -12.48
N VAL A 44 8.94 -1.20 -12.92
CA VAL A 44 10.12 -0.98 -12.07
C VAL A 44 9.82 0.03 -10.96
N LEU A 45 9.05 1.09 -11.24
CA LEU A 45 8.59 2.05 -10.22
C LEU A 45 7.76 1.37 -9.14
N ILE A 46 6.75 0.59 -9.53
CA ILE A 46 5.86 -0.11 -8.60
C ILE A 46 6.63 -1.19 -7.82
N ASP A 47 7.43 -2.02 -8.49
CA ASP A 47 8.19 -3.09 -7.85
C ASP A 47 9.22 -2.53 -6.86
N SER A 48 9.89 -1.42 -7.21
CA SER A 48 10.79 -0.70 -6.30
C SER A 48 10.05 -0.18 -5.07
N ALA A 49 8.85 0.38 -5.26
CA ALA A 49 8.01 0.83 -4.16
C ALA A 49 7.56 -0.33 -3.27
N VAL A 50 7.22 -1.49 -3.82
CA VAL A 50 6.85 -2.70 -3.05
C VAL A 50 8.01 -3.19 -2.19
N ILE A 51 9.23 -3.22 -2.74
CA ILE A 51 10.44 -3.58 -1.98
C ILE A 51 10.66 -2.58 -0.84
N PHE A 52 10.55 -1.28 -1.14
CA PHE A 52 10.67 -0.22 -0.14
C PHE A 52 9.64 -0.39 0.98
N VAL A 53 8.36 -0.62 0.64
CA VAL A 53 7.28 -0.83 1.61
C VAL A 53 7.53 -2.05 2.48
N SER A 54 8.03 -3.14 1.91
CA SER A 54 8.34 -4.36 2.66
C SER A 54 9.33 -4.07 3.79
N LEU A 55 10.36 -3.27 3.52
CA LEU A 55 11.35 -2.82 4.52
C LEU A 55 10.78 -1.78 5.49
N ALA A 56 10.12 -0.74 4.96
CA ALA A 56 9.57 0.37 5.74
C ALA A 56 8.40 -0.03 6.65
N SER A 57 7.71 -1.12 6.33
CA SER A 57 6.61 -1.64 7.15
C SER A 57 7.07 -2.11 8.53
N LEU A 58 8.36 -2.44 8.71
CA LEU A 58 8.96 -2.87 9.98
C LEU A 58 8.13 -3.93 10.73
N GLY A 59 7.49 -4.85 10.01
CA GLY A 59 6.64 -5.90 10.60
C GLY A 59 5.32 -5.40 11.20
N THR A 60 4.95 -4.13 11.02
CA THR A 60 3.74 -3.53 11.61
C THR A 60 2.47 -4.31 11.27
N SER A 61 2.35 -4.84 10.05
CA SER A 61 1.19 -5.65 9.66
C SER A 61 1.05 -6.93 10.51
N SER A 62 2.17 -7.57 10.85
CA SER A 62 2.20 -8.74 11.73
C SER A 62 1.90 -8.36 13.18
N SER A 63 2.42 -7.21 13.63
CA SER A 63 2.15 -6.68 14.97
C SER A 63 0.67 -6.33 15.16
N ILE A 64 0.03 -5.73 14.16
CA ILE A 64 -1.42 -5.42 14.19
C ILE A 64 -2.23 -6.70 14.40
N LEU A 65 -1.95 -7.75 13.61
CA LEU A 65 -2.69 -9.00 13.65
C LEU A 65 -2.57 -9.72 15.00
N ARG A 66 -1.37 -9.69 15.62
CA ARG A 66 -1.09 -10.43 16.85
C ARG A 66 -1.54 -9.68 18.10
N PHE A 67 -1.37 -8.38 18.16
CA PHE A 67 -1.62 -7.60 19.38
C PHE A 67 -3.05 -7.07 19.48
N TYR A 68 -3.79 -6.93 18.38
CA TYR A 68 -5.15 -6.41 18.43
C TYR A 68 -6.11 -7.15 19.38
N PRO A 69 -6.11 -8.50 19.49
CA PRO A 69 -6.98 -9.21 20.44
C PRO A 69 -6.78 -8.77 21.90
N TYR A 70 -5.57 -8.36 22.27
CA TYR A 70 -5.24 -7.87 23.61
C TYR A 70 -5.77 -6.45 23.88
N PHE A 71 -5.98 -5.66 22.83
CA PHE A 71 -6.56 -4.32 22.92
C PHE A 71 -8.10 -4.31 22.73
N ALA A 72 -8.67 -5.42 22.26
CA ALA A 72 -10.11 -5.56 22.02
C ALA A 72 -10.95 -5.81 23.30
N ASP A 73 -10.31 -5.98 24.47
CA ASP A 73 -11.00 -6.36 25.70
C ASP A 73 -11.63 -5.13 26.43
N GLY A 74 -12.86 -4.82 26.03
CA GLY A 74 -13.96 -4.65 26.98
C GLY A 74 -14.37 -3.25 27.44
N LYS A 75 -13.47 -2.28 27.69
CA LYS A 75 -13.89 -0.99 28.32
C LYS A 75 -13.19 0.28 27.81
N SER A 76 -12.01 0.14 27.22
CA SER A 76 -11.21 1.18 26.55
C SER A 76 -11.55 1.44 25.07
N ARG A 77 -11.77 2.67 24.62
CA ARG A 77 -11.76 2.99 23.17
C ARG A 77 -10.33 2.90 22.63
N ASP A 78 -9.90 1.74 22.09
CA ASP A 78 -8.71 1.53 21.24
C ASP A 78 -7.35 2.08 21.72
N HIS A 79 -7.23 2.71 22.90
CA HIS A 79 -6.00 3.18 23.58
C HIS A 79 -4.86 3.71 22.68
N GLY A 80 -5.18 4.40 21.57
CA GLY A 80 -4.17 4.88 20.63
C GLY A 80 -3.43 3.79 19.83
N PHE A 81 -3.94 2.55 19.78
CA PHE A 81 -3.35 1.44 19.01
C PHE A 81 -3.22 1.82 17.53
N PHE A 82 -4.28 2.40 16.94
CA PHE A 82 -4.27 2.90 15.56
C PHE A 82 -3.21 4.00 15.33
N PHE A 83 -2.98 4.86 16.32
CA PHE A 83 -1.96 5.91 16.22
C PHE A 83 -0.55 5.30 16.24
N LEU A 84 -0.28 4.36 17.16
CA LEU A 84 1.03 3.70 17.26
C LEU A 84 1.36 2.90 15.99
N THR A 85 0.39 2.16 15.45
CA THR A 85 0.55 1.34 14.24
C THR A 85 0.54 2.15 12.95
N THR A 86 0.18 3.44 13.00
CA THR A 86 0.36 4.38 11.90
C THR A 86 1.72 5.10 12.02
N LEU A 87 2.15 5.40 13.24
CA LEU A 87 3.41 6.09 13.53
C LEU A 87 4.64 5.24 13.23
N ILE A 88 4.61 3.93 13.54
CA ILE A 88 5.75 3.04 13.31
C ILE A 88 6.08 2.89 11.82
N PRO A 89 5.13 2.60 10.91
CA PRO A 89 5.37 2.64 9.47
C PRO A 89 5.86 4.00 8.99
N PHE A 90 5.37 5.10 9.59
CA PHE A 90 5.83 6.43 9.22
C PHE A 90 7.30 6.68 9.59
N MET A 91 7.73 6.24 10.78
CA MET A 91 9.14 6.28 11.18
C MET A 91 10.01 5.38 10.30
N GLY A 92 9.53 4.17 9.97
CA GLY A 92 10.19 3.26 9.03
C GLY A 92 10.32 3.89 7.65
N PHE A 93 9.26 4.53 7.14
CA PHE A 93 9.29 5.26 5.88
C PHE A 93 10.33 6.38 5.90
N LEU A 94 10.39 7.19 6.95
CA LEU A 94 11.38 8.28 7.08
C LEU A 94 12.82 7.74 7.08
N LEU A 95 13.09 6.67 7.83
CA LEU A 95 14.40 6.05 7.90
C LEU A 95 14.84 5.48 6.54
N PHE A 96 13.96 4.74 5.88
CA PHE A 96 14.26 4.16 4.57
C PHE A 96 14.26 5.21 3.44
N ALA A 97 13.49 6.28 3.55
CA ALA A 97 13.52 7.38 2.58
C ALA A 97 14.86 8.12 2.65
N PHE A 98 15.40 8.31 3.86
CA PHE A 98 16.74 8.87 4.04
C PHE A 98 17.82 7.96 3.44
N LEU A 99 17.75 6.65 3.71
CA LEU A 99 18.65 5.66 3.09
C LEU A 99 18.53 5.68 1.55
N TYR A 100 17.31 5.75 1.03
CA TYR A 100 17.06 5.82 -0.42
C TYR A 100 17.72 7.04 -1.05
N CYS A 101 17.69 8.20 -0.38
CA CYS A 101 18.39 9.39 -0.84
C CYS A 101 19.92 9.24 -0.83
N ILE A 102 20.49 8.54 0.16
CA ILE A 102 21.94 8.30 0.25
C ILE A 102 22.40 7.31 -0.84
N PHE A 103 21.66 6.24 -1.06
CA PHE A 103 21.99 5.20 -2.03
C PHE A 103 21.60 5.56 -3.48
N HIS A 104 21.19 6.81 -3.72
CA HIS A 104 20.79 7.31 -5.03
C HIS A 104 21.81 7.01 -6.13
N SER A 105 23.09 7.29 -5.89
CA SER A 105 24.17 7.10 -6.86
C SER A 105 24.41 5.62 -7.22
N SER A 106 24.40 4.73 -6.22
CA SER A 106 24.54 3.29 -6.45
C SER A 106 23.35 2.70 -7.20
N LEU A 107 22.12 3.15 -6.87
CA LEU A 107 20.91 2.69 -7.52
C LEU A 107 20.79 3.22 -8.95
N GLN A 108 21.13 4.48 -9.20
CA GLN A 108 21.12 5.03 -10.56
C GLN A 108 22.08 4.28 -11.48
N ASN A 109 23.28 3.94 -11.03
CA ASN A 109 24.23 3.19 -11.84
C ASN A 109 23.74 1.76 -12.16
N LEU A 110 23.05 1.10 -11.22
CA LEU A 110 22.45 -0.22 -11.44
C LEU A 110 21.28 -0.20 -12.43
N PHE A 111 20.50 0.88 -12.45
CA PHE A 111 19.33 1.01 -13.32
C PHE A 111 19.60 1.75 -14.63
N ALA A 112 20.70 2.50 -14.75
CA ALA A 112 21.08 3.23 -15.96
C ALA A 112 21.29 2.31 -17.17
N GLU A 113 21.81 1.09 -16.96
CA GLU A 113 21.98 0.11 -18.04
C GLU A 113 20.67 -0.55 -18.48
N LYS A 114 19.69 -0.70 -17.59
CA LYS A 114 18.45 -1.46 -17.84
C LYS A 114 17.23 -0.60 -18.13
N SER A 115 17.17 0.62 -17.62
CA SER A 115 16.02 1.52 -17.75
C SER A 115 16.45 2.98 -17.52
N PRO A 116 17.03 3.65 -18.54
CA PRO A 116 17.44 5.05 -18.42
C PRO A 116 16.26 5.98 -18.07
N LEU A 117 15.04 5.65 -18.51
CA LEU A 117 13.81 6.37 -18.15
C LEU A 117 13.53 6.37 -16.64
N PHE A 118 13.93 5.33 -15.91
CA PHE A 118 13.72 5.24 -14.46
C PHE A 118 14.54 6.28 -13.69
N VAL A 119 15.71 6.64 -14.20
CA VAL A 119 16.60 7.62 -13.55
C VAL A 119 15.92 8.98 -13.40
N ASN A 120 15.12 9.38 -14.39
CA ASN A 120 14.36 10.65 -14.37
C ASN A 120 13.21 10.63 -13.35
N TYR A 121 12.59 9.48 -13.14
CA TYR A 121 11.42 9.31 -12.26
C TYR A 121 11.75 8.68 -10.90
N TYR A 122 13.04 8.56 -10.56
CA TYR A 122 13.52 7.92 -9.35
C TYR A 122 12.82 8.42 -8.08
N TYR A 123 12.62 9.73 -7.96
CA TYR A 123 11.99 10.34 -6.78
C TYR A 123 10.49 9.99 -6.64
N PHE A 124 9.81 9.57 -7.70
CA PHE A 124 8.40 9.17 -7.65
C PHE A 124 8.18 7.80 -6.98
N VAL A 125 9.23 7.02 -6.75
CA VAL A 125 9.13 5.80 -5.94
C VAL A 125 8.70 6.12 -4.51
N LEU A 126 9.19 7.23 -3.93
CA LEU A 126 8.86 7.64 -2.56
C LEU A 126 7.36 7.89 -2.33
N PRO A 127 6.66 8.73 -3.13
CA PRO A 127 5.23 8.93 -2.96
C PRO A 127 4.42 7.65 -3.22
N ILE A 128 4.79 6.85 -4.23
CA ILE A 128 4.11 5.55 -4.46
C ILE A 128 4.26 4.65 -3.24
N ALA A 129 5.49 4.52 -2.72
CA ALA A 129 5.79 3.71 -1.54
C ALA A 129 5.05 4.22 -0.31
N PHE A 130 4.96 5.53 -0.10
CA PHE A 130 4.20 6.12 0.98
C PHE A 130 2.73 5.70 0.93
N PHE A 131 2.05 5.90 -0.21
CA PHE A 131 0.63 5.56 -0.33
C PHE A 131 0.39 4.05 -0.25
N LEU A 132 1.26 3.25 -0.86
CA LEU A 132 1.19 1.80 -0.80
C LEU A 132 1.38 1.29 0.64
N LEU A 133 2.32 1.86 1.40
CA LEU A 133 2.52 1.54 2.82
C LEU A 133 1.23 1.74 3.60
N TYR A 134 0.63 2.93 3.52
CA TYR A 134 -0.62 3.22 4.22
C TYR A 134 -1.79 2.38 3.74
N GLN A 135 -1.89 2.13 2.44
CA GLN A 135 -2.90 1.24 1.89
C GLN A 135 -2.86 -0.15 2.55
N THR A 136 -1.66 -0.72 2.72
CA THR A 136 -1.47 -2.04 3.36
C THR A 136 -1.67 -2.00 4.88
N THR A 137 -1.26 -0.93 5.56
CA THR A 137 -1.51 -0.73 7.00
C THR A 137 -3.01 -0.65 7.29
N PHE A 138 -3.75 0.18 6.54
CA PHE A 138 -5.20 0.33 6.71
C PHE A 138 -5.98 -0.92 6.35
N GLU A 139 -5.54 -1.65 5.32
CA GLU A 139 -6.08 -2.97 5.01
C GLU A 139 -5.93 -3.93 6.20
N THR A 140 -4.75 -3.96 6.81
CA THR A 140 -4.48 -4.85 7.95
C THR A 140 -5.37 -4.51 9.14
N HIS A 141 -5.57 -3.21 9.42
CA HIS A 141 -6.54 -2.77 10.43
C HIS A 141 -7.96 -3.27 10.13
N ALA A 142 -8.45 -3.07 8.91
CA ALA A 142 -9.78 -3.51 8.54
C ALA A 142 -9.93 -5.06 8.58
N ASN A 143 -8.88 -5.80 8.24
CA ASN A 143 -8.85 -7.26 8.33
C ASN A 143 -9.07 -7.74 9.76
N VAL A 144 -8.41 -7.09 10.70
CA VAL A 144 -8.49 -7.38 12.13
C VAL A 144 -9.85 -7.02 12.73
N LEU A 145 -10.55 -6.02 12.18
CA LEU A 145 -11.95 -5.74 12.48
C LEU A 145 -12.94 -6.72 11.81
N MET A 146 -12.47 -7.83 11.23
CA MET A 146 -13.26 -8.81 10.46
C MET A 146 -13.99 -8.17 9.27
N ARG A 147 -13.35 -7.20 8.60
CA ARG A 147 -13.88 -6.45 7.45
C ARG A 147 -12.91 -6.54 6.26
N ILE A 148 -12.68 -7.77 5.80
CA ILE A 148 -11.65 -8.11 4.81
C ILE A 148 -12.07 -7.79 3.36
N VAL A 149 -13.37 -7.89 3.05
CA VAL A 149 -13.86 -7.89 1.66
C VAL A 149 -13.61 -6.54 0.95
N PHE A 150 -13.89 -5.42 1.61
CA PHE A 150 -13.77 -4.10 1.00
C PHE A 150 -12.32 -3.66 0.79
N PRO A 151 -11.41 -3.71 1.78
CA PRO A 151 -9.99 -3.38 1.57
C PRO A 151 -9.34 -4.24 0.49
N LYS A 152 -9.69 -5.54 0.47
CA LYS A 152 -9.21 -6.45 -0.58
C LYS A 152 -9.75 -6.08 -1.95
N PHE A 153 -11.01 -5.62 -2.04
CA PHE A 153 -11.59 -5.12 -3.28
C PHE A 153 -10.88 -3.86 -3.77
N VAL A 154 -10.56 -2.93 -2.86
CA VAL A 154 -9.80 -1.73 -3.19
C VAL A 154 -8.43 -2.11 -3.78
N ARG A 155 -7.69 -3.01 -3.14
CA ARG A 155 -6.36 -3.42 -3.60
C ARG A 155 -6.38 -4.23 -4.90
N GLU A 156 -7.25 -5.21 -5.01
CA GLU A 156 -7.22 -6.14 -6.16
C GLU A 156 -8.02 -5.65 -7.36
N VAL A 157 -9.11 -4.91 -7.14
CA VAL A 157 -10.03 -4.52 -8.22
C VAL A 157 -9.92 -3.04 -8.50
N LEU A 158 -10.14 -2.18 -7.50
CA LEU A 158 -10.18 -0.73 -7.70
C LEU A 158 -8.83 -0.20 -8.22
N THR A 159 -7.71 -0.59 -7.58
CA THR A 159 -6.37 -0.21 -8.03
C THR A 159 -6.11 -0.65 -9.47
N ARG A 160 -6.52 -1.87 -9.86
CA ARG A 160 -6.30 -2.37 -11.24
C ARG A 160 -7.18 -1.67 -12.27
N ILE A 161 -8.43 -1.34 -11.92
CA ILE A 161 -9.32 -0.55 -12.78
C ILE A 161 -8.75 0.86 -12.96
N LEU A 162 -8.31 1.50 -11.87
CA LEU A 162 -7.71 2.83 -11.92
C LEU A 162 -6.43 2.85 -12.76
N LEU A 163 -5.55 1.85 -12.60
CA LEU A 163 -4.37 1.69 -13.46
C LEU A 163 -4.76 1.48 -14.93
N LEU A 164 -5.76 0.65 -15.22
CA LEU A 164 -6.29 0.46 -16.58
C LEU A 164 -6.75 1.79 -17.18
N VAL A 165 -7.50 2.59 -16.41
CA VAL A 165 -7.95 3.91 -16.84
C VAL A 165 -6.77 4.81 -17.16
N VAL A 166 -5.75 4.86 -16.30
CA VAL A 166 -4.52 5.63 -16.56
C VAL A 166 -3.81 5.17 -17.83
N TYR A 167 -3.66 3.86 -18.05
CA TYR A 167 -3.06 3.32 -19.27
C TYR A 167 -3.86 3.70 -20.52
N LEU A 168 -5.20 3.71 -20.46
CA LEU A 168 -6.04 4.15 -21.57
C LEU A 168 -5.93 5.65 -21.82
N LEU A 169 -5.94 6.49 -20.77
CA LEU A 169 -5.74 7.94 -20.95
C LEU A 169 -4.39 8.24 -21.61
N TYR A 170 -3.35 7.52 -21.21
CA TYR A 170 -2.03 7.62 -21.84
C TYR A 170 -2.05 7.14 -23.30
N ALA A 171 -2.71 6.00 -23.58
CA ALA A 171 -2.87 5.47 -24.93
C ALA A 171 -3.59 6.45 -25.90
N PHE A 172 -4.57 7.19 -25.39
CA PHE A 172 -5.27 8.23 -26.15
C PHE A 172 -4.49 9.56 -26.24
N ARG A 173 -3.23 9.60 -25.78
CA ARG A 173 -2.36 10.79 -25.74
C ARG A 173 -2.98 11.97 -24.99
N VAL A 174 -3.83 11.69 -24.00
CA VAL A 174 -4.37 12.72 -23.10
C VAL A 174 -3.33 13.10 -22.03
N LEU A 175 -2.40 12.20 -21.74
CA LEU A 175 -1.34 12.36 -20.74
C LEU A 175 0.03 12.27 -21.40
N ASP A 176 0.94 13.18 -21.02
CA ASP A 176 2.37 13.06 -21.27
C ASP A 176 3.01 12.07 -20.29
N MET A 177 4.30 11.75 -20.48
CA MET A 177 5.07 10.85 -19.60
C MET A 177 5.04 11.27 -18.13
N ASP A 178 5.21 12.58 -17.86
CA ASP A 178 5.15 13.11 -16.49
C ASP A 178 3.73 12.95 -15.90
N GLY A 179 2.71 13.21 -16.73
CA GLY A 179 1.31 13.03 -16.36
C GLY A 179 0.96 11.57 -16.10
N PHE A 180 1.57 10.64 -16.82
CA PHE A 180 1.44 9.20 -16.62
C PHE A 180 2.00 8.77 -15.26
N VAL A 181 3.24 9.16 -14.94
CA VAL A 181 3.87 8.82 -13.64
C VAL A 181 3.15 9.49 -12.47
N LEU A 182 2.71 10.74 -12.62
CA LEU A 182 1.90 11.42 -11.62
C LEU A 182 0.55 10.70 -11.41
N SER A 183 -0.07 10.24 -12.49
CA SER A 183 -1.32 9.49 -12.43
C SER A 183 -1.14 8.14 -11.74
N LEU A 184 -0.02 7.43 -11.95
CA LEU A 184 0.31 6.22 -11.20
C LEU A 184 0.34 6.50 -9.69
N CYS A 185 0.99 7.59 -9.27
CA CYS A 185 1.01 8.01 -7.87
C CYS A 185 -0.41 8.30 -7.35
N ALA A 186 -1.21 9.01 -8.15
CA ALA A 186 -2.59 9.34 -7.82
C ALA A 186 -3.47 8.10 -7.62
N VAL A 187 -3.27 7.03 -8.41
CA VAL A 187 -4.01 5.77 -8.25
C VAL A 187 -3.77 5.16 -6.86
N TYR A 188 -2.51 5.07 -6.43
CA TYR A 188 -2.19 4.55 -5.09
C TYR A 188 -2.66 5.49 -3.99
N ALA A 189 -2.59 6.81 -4.20
CA ALA A 189 -3.14 7.79 -3.28
C ALA A 189 -4.65 7.61 -3.08
N VAL A 190 -5.41 7.49 -4.17
CA VAL A 190 -6.86 7.24 -4.14
C VAL A 190 -7.15 5.92 -3.43
N ALA A 191 -6.40 4.85 -3.71
CA ALA A 191 -6.60 3.56 -3.06
C ALA A 191 -6.34 3.62 -1.54
N ALA A 192 -5.28 4.30 -1.11
CA ALA A 192 -4.97 4.54 0.30
C ALA A 192 -6.07 5.37 0.98
N LEU A 193 -6.52 6.45 0.33
CA LEU A 193 -7.60 7.30 0.83
C LEU A 193 -8.94 6.57 0.93
N CYS A 194 -9.29 5.73 -0.05
CA CYS A 194 -10.49 4.90 0.01
C CYS A 194 -10.47 3.96 1.22
N ASN A 195 -9.32 3.32 1.50
CA ASN A 195 -9.16 2.47 2.67
C ASN A 195 -9.24 3.28 3.98
N LEU A 196 -8.63 4.48 4.01
CA LEU A 196 -8.69 5.38 5.16
C LEU A 196 -10.14 5.81 5.45
N VAL A 197 -10.86 6.34 4.46
CA VAL A 197 -12.25 6.78 4.60
C VAL A 197 -13.14 5.62 5.04
N TYR A 198 -12.97 4.44 4.46
CA TYR A 198 -13.70 3.24 4.88
C TYR A 198 -13.46 2.91 6.35
N LEU A 199 -12.20 2.97 6.80
CA LEU A 199 -11.84 2.73 8.19
C LEU A 199 -12.45 3.79 9.12
N LEU A 200 -12.44 5.07 8.72
CA LEU A 200 -13.09 6.15 9.46
C LEU A 200 -14.61 5.93 9.61
N CYS A 201 -15.28 5.53 8.53
CA CYS A 201 -16.71 5.22 8.54
C CYS A 201 -17.08 4.03 9.43
N LEU A 202 -16.15 3.12 9.69
CA LEU A 202 -16.36 2.01 10.63
C LEU A 202 -16.50 2.49 12.09
N GLY A 203 -16.12 3.74 12.40
CA GLY A 203 -16.44 4.41 13.66
C GLY A 203 -15.83 3.81 14.93
N LYS A 204 -14.99 2.76 14.79
CA LYS A 204 -14.32 2.08 15.90
C LYS A 204 -12.93 2.63 16.21
N ILE A 205 -12.41 3.56 15.40
CA ILE A 205 -11.05 4.09 15.56
C ILE A 205 -11.04 5.24 16.58
N SER A 206 -10.24 5.09 17.62
CA SER A 206 -9.87 6.21 18.49
C SER A 206 -8.60 6.88 17.96
N PHE A 207 -8.71 8.14 17.50
CA PHE A 207 -7.55 8.99 17.14
C PHE A 207 -6.85 9.61 18.35
N ARG A 208 -7.28 9.28 19.58
CA ARG A 208 -6.71 9.88 20.80
C ARG A 208 -5.46 9.10 21.20
N PRO A 209 -4.27 9.74 21.24
CA PRO A 209 -3.08 9.11 21.77
C PRO A 209 -3.25 8.95 23.28
N ASP A 210 -3.24 7.71 23.76
CA ASP A 210 -3.23 7.44 25.20
C ASP A 210 -1.88 6.82 25.58
N PHE A 211 -0.89 7.68 25.82
CA PHE A 211 0.47 7.28 26.20
C PHE A 211 0.54 6.68 27.62
N SER A 212 -0.58 6.65 28.36
CA SER A 212 -0.65 6.08 29.72
C SER A 212 -0.52 4.55 29.75
N PHE A 213 -0.73 3.85 28.62
CA PHE A 213 -0.72 2.38 28.58
C PHE A 213 0.57 1.78 27.97
N LEU A 214 1.51 2.62 27.53
CA LEU A 214 2.83 2.20 27.04
C LEU A 214 3.73 1.83 28.22
N ASN A 215 3.45 0.68 28.82
CA ASN A 215 4.31 0.11 29.84
C ASN A 215 5.64 -0.30 29.19
N ARG A 216 6.77 0.13 29.75
CA ARG A 216 8.13 -0.06 29.19
C ARG A 216 8.42 -1.53 28.81
N SER A 217 7.77 -2.50 29.48
CA SER A 217 7.89 -3.93 29.22
C SER A 217 7.27 -4.38 27.88
N LEU A 218 6.19 -3.75 27.43
CA LEU A 218 5.54 -4.08 26.15
C LEU A 218 6.32 -3.54 24.94
N VAL A 219 6.94 -2.36 25.08
CA VAL A 219 7.82 -1.78 24.05
C VAL A 219 9.10 -2.61 23.88
N LEU A 220 9.65 -3.11 24.98
CA LEU A 220 10.81 -4.01 24.97
C LEU A 220 10.48 -5.35 24.29
N GLN A 221 9.27 -5.90 24.44
CA GLN A 221 8.82 -7.08 23.70
C GLN A 221 8.53 -6.83 22.22
N TRP A 222 8.14 -5.61 21.85
CA TRP A 222 7.95 -5.21 20.45
C TRP A 222 9.26 -5.02 19.69
N LEU A 223 10.34 -4.62 20.39
CA LEU A 223 11.66 -4.38 19.81
C LEU A 223 12.59 -5.60 19.87
N SER A 224 12.28 -6.60 20.70
CA SER A 224 13.08 -7.83 20.82
C SER A 224 12.77 -8.89 19.75
N TYR A 225 11.94 -8.56 18.76
CA TYR A 225 11.60 -9.40 17.61
C TYR A 225 11.79 -8.61 16.32
#